data_AF-A0A4C1UD62-F1
#
_entry.id   AF-A0A4C1UD62-F1
#
_cell.length_a   1.000
_cell.length_b   1.000
_cell.length_c   1.000
_cell.angle_alpha   90.00
_cell.angle_beta   90.00
_cell.angle_gamma   90.00
#
_symmetry.space_group_name_H-M   'P 1'
#
loop_
_entity.id
_entity.type
_entity.pdbx_description
1 polymer ?
#
loop_
_entity_poly.entity_id
_entity_poly.type
_entity_poly.pdbx_seq_one_letter_code
_entity_poly.pdbx_strand_id
1 'polypeptide(L)'
;MPPPVFLRKGANFIQISADCTRLRINYTKAVRTADDGIKITCPDVETFRSLNKYLVDFKVQFHTYALEEERKIKVVICGIPADFPVEETKADLCDKGFPVLSVHRLCRRDGTPLWLVLAVLPRTKEAKNLSRSLNKVCGISGIRVEAPHKKGGPGQCHQCQLYGHAAANCNANPRCVKCLVPHWTRDCPLKRDSLAIFPPPGRRRT
;
A
#
# COMPACT_ATOMS: atom_id res chain seq x y z
N MET A 1 13.63 -4.51 -10.19
CA MET A 1 12.77 -5.65 -10.60
C MET A 1 11.33 -5.34 -10.21
N PRO A 2 10.36 -5.45 -11.12
CA PRO A 2 8.96 -5.17 -10.83
C PRO A 2 8.38 -6.17 -9.81
N PRO A 3 7.29 -5.82 -9.11
CA PRO A 3 6.59 -6.77 -8.25
C PRO A 3 5.90 -7.85 -9.09
N PRO A 4 5.67 -9.04 -8.50
CA PRO A 4 4.92 -10.09 -9.18
C PRO A 4 3.43 -9.73 -9.30
N VAL A 5 2.79 -10.30 -10.32
CA VAL A 5 1.34 -10.23 -10.56
C VAL A 5 0.71 -11.56 -10.17
N PHE A 6 -0.40 -11.52 -9.43
CA PHE A 6 -1.08 -12.70 -8.92
C PHE A 6 -2.48 -12.80 -9.50
N LEU A 7 -2.66 -13.71 -10.45
CA LEU A 7 -3.96 -14.09 -10.99
C LEU A 7 -4.73 -14.91 -9.95
N ARG A 8 -6.03 -14.65 -9.84
CA ARG A 8 -6.92 -15.43 -8.95
C ARG A 8 -7.22 -16.82 -9.52
N LYS A 9 -7.62 -17.72 -8.62
CA LYS A 9 -8.18 -19.02 -8.99
C LYS A 9 -9.30 -18.85 -10.02
N GLY A 10 -9.27 -19.66 -11.07
CA GLY A 10 -10.23 -19.62 -12.17
C GLY A 10 -9.88 -18.67 -13.31
N ALA A 11 -8.75 -17.96 -13.26
CA ALA A 11 -8.25 -17.23 -14.42
C ALA A 11 -7.91 -18.18 -15.57
N ASN A 12 -8.34 -17.85 -16.80
CA ASN A 12 -8.02 -18.63 -18.01
C ASN A 12 -6.56 -18.39 -18.43
N PHE A 13 -5.63 -19.03 -17.72
CA PHE A 13 -4.21 -18.79 -17.94
C PHE A 13 -3.71 -19.25 -19.31
N ILE A 14 -4.33 -20.27 -19.90
CA ILE A 14 -3.98 -20.74 -21.25
C ILE A 14 -4.19 -19.61 -22.26
N GLN A 15 -5.37 -18.98 -22.21
CA GLN A 15 -5.67 -17.83 -23.05
C GLN A 15 -4.78 -16.63 -22.74
N ILE A 16 -4.61 -16.29 -21.46
CA ILE A 16 -3.75 -15.17 -21.03
C ILE A 16 -2.30 -15.37 -21.53
N SER A 17 -1.77 -16.58 -21.45
CA SER A 17 -0.43 -16.91 -21.91
C SER A 17 -0.31 -16.76 -23.43
N ALA A 18 -1.28 -17.28 -24.19
CA ALA A 18 -1.31 -17.13 -25.65
C ALA A 18 -1.40 -15.66 -26.09
N ASP A 19 -2.24 -14.87 -25.42
CA ASP A 19 -2.37 -13.44 -25.69
C ASP A 19 -1.10 -12.66 -25.31
N CYS A 20 -0.45 -13.00 -24.19
CA CYS A 20 0.85 -12.44 -23.84
C CYS A 20 1.90 -12.71 -24.93
N THR A 21 1.97 -13.93 -25.48
CA THR A 21 2.88 -14.25 -26.59
C THR A 21 2.55 -13.42 -27.83
N ARG A 22 1.27 -13.31 -28.19
CA ARG A 22 0.80 -12.53 -29.35
C ARG A 22 1.11 -11.04 -29.20
N LEU A 23 0.98 -10.50 -28.00
CA LEU A 23 1.22 -9.09 -27.67
C LEU A 23 2.68 -8.79 -27.30
N ARG A 24 3.59 -9.78 -27.40
CA ARG A 24 5.01 -9.67 -27.03
C ARG A 24 5.25 -9.27 -25.56
N ILE A 25 4.37 -9.71 -24.67
CA ILE A 25 4.49 -9.53 -23.21
C ILE A 25 5.28 -10.72 -22.65
N ASN A 26 6.61 -10.60 -22.66
CA ASN A 26 7.52 -11.69 -22.32
C ASN A 26 7.81 -11.75 -20.81
N TYR A 27 6.90 -12.35 -20.03
CA TYR A 27 7.14 -12.61 -18.61
C TYR A 27 8.19 -13.73 -18.41
N THR A 28 8.94 -13.68 -17.30
CA THR A 28 10.05 -14.63 -17.05
C THR A 28 9.60 -15.96 -16.46
N LYS A 29 8.57 -15.94 -15.61
CA LYS A 29 8.13 -17.12 -14.89
C LYS A 29 6.66 -17.01 -14.52
N ALA A 30 5.92 -18.12 -14.67
CA ALA A 30 4.59 -18.28 -14.12
C ALA A 30 4.55 -19.55 -13.26
N VAL A 31 4.06 -19.45 -12.02
CA VAL A 31 3.96 -20.59 -11.09
C VAL A 31 2.63 -20.60 -10.36
N ARG A 32 2.11 -21.80 -10.08
CA ARG A 32 0.95 -21.97 -9.20
C ARG A 32 1.28 -21.51 -7.79
N THR A 33 0.33 -20.83 -7.15
CA THR A 33 0.40 -20.39 -5.76
C THR A 33 -0.38 -21.34 -4.84
N ALA A 34 -0.17 -21.22 -3.52
CA ALA A 34 -0.84 -22.08 -2.53
C ALA A 34 -2.37 -21.91 -2.50
N ASP A 35 -2.89 -20.77 -2.96
CA ASP A 35 -4.31 -20.45 -3.08
C ASP A 35 -4.91 -20.81 -4.45
N ASP A 36 -4.27 -21.72 -5.21
CA ASP A 36 -4.65 -22.12 -6.58
C ASP A 36 -4.66 -20.95 -7.59
N GLY A 37 -3.99 -19.84 -7.27
CA GLY A 37 -3.73 -18.76 -8.20
C GLY A 37 -2.48 -19.02 -9.04
N ILE A 38 -2.13 -18.02 -9.84
CA ILE A 38 -0.90 -18.02 -10.65
C ILE A 38 -0.13 -16.75 -10.38
N LYS A 39 1.12 -16.91 -9.98
CA LYS A 39 2.09 -15.83 -9.80
C LYS A 39 2.92 -15.70 -11.07
N ILE A 40 2.81 -14.55 -11.72
CA ILE A 40 3.60 -14.15 -12.88
C ILE A 40 4.71 -13.19 -12.42
N THR A 41 5.94 -13.47 -12.82
CA THR A 41 7.10 -12.61 -12.61
C THR A 41 7.49 -11.98 -13.93
N CYS A 42 7.69 -10.65 -13.94
CA CYS A 42 8.14 -9.89 -15.10
C CYS A 42 9.64 -9.56 -14.96
N PRO A 43 10.41 -9.48 -16.07
CA PRO A 43 11.82 -9.12 -16.02
C PRO A 43 12.01 -7.64 -15.67
N ASP A 44 11.19 -6.78 -16.26
CA ASP A 44 11.33 -5.32 -16.21
C ASP A 44 9.97 -4.61 -16.01
N VAL A 45 10.04 -3.30 -15.76
CA VAL A 45 8.86 -2.48 -15.44
C VAL A 45 7.96 -2.26 -16.66
N GLU A 46 8.49 -2.25 -17.87
CA GLU A 46 7.70 -2.07 -19.10
C GLU A 46 6.83 -3.30 -19.35
N THR A 47 7.42 -4.50 -19.30
CA THR A 47 6.67 -5.77 -19.38
C THR A 47 5.60 -5.86 -18.30
N PHE A 48 5.93 -5.44 -17.07
CA PHE A 48 4.97 -5.40 -15.96
C PHE A 48 3.80 -4.45 -16.25
N ARG A 49 4.07 -3.24 -16.75
CA ARG A 49 3.03 -2.24 -17.09
C ARG A 49 2.15 -2.74 -18.22
N SER A 50 2.73 -3.34 -19.26
CA SER A 50 2.00 -3.93 -20.38
C SER A 50 1.09 -5.08 -19.94
N LEU A 51 1.60 -5.99 -19.10
CA LEU A 51 0.81 -7.07 -18.51
C LEU A 51 -0.33 -6.52 -17.63
N ASN A 52 -0.04 -5.55 -16.77
CA ASN A 52 -1.02 -4.94 -15.88
C ASN A 52 -2.15 -4.28 -16.69
N LYS A 53 -1.80 -3.54 -17.76
CA LYS A 53 -2.76 -2.93 -18.67
C LYS A 53 -3.65 -3.98 -19.34
N TYR A 54 -3.05 -5.01 -19.93
CA TYR A 54 -3.78 -6.12 -20.54
C TYR A 54 -4.77 -6.74 -19.55
N LEU A 55 -4.33 -7.10 -18.34
CA LEU A 55 -5.21 -7.74 -17.36
C LEU A 55 -6.38 -6.84 -16.92
N VAL A 56 -6.17 -5.52 -16.84
CA VAL A 56 -7.24 -4.54 -16.55
C VAL A 56 -8.22 -4.45 -17.72
N ASP A 57 -7.72 -4.29 -18.95
CA ASP A 57 -8.53 -4.12 -20.16
C ASP A 57 -9.44 -5.34 -20.39
N PHE A 58 -8.93 -6.53 -20.12
CA PHE A 58 -9.67 -7.80 -20.24
C PHE A 58 -10.44 -8.19 -18.97
N LYS A 59 -10.51 -7.29 -17.97
CA LYS A 59 -11.23 -7.48 -16.69
C LYS A 59 -10.86 -8.79 -15.96
N VAL A 60 -9.59 -9.18 -16.05
CA VAL A 60 -9.08 -10.34 -15.33
C VAL A 60 -8.98 -9.98 -13.85
N GLN A 61 -9.37 -10.90 -12.96
CA GLN A 61 -9.23 -10.69 -11.53
C GLN A 61 -7.81 -11.02 -11.07
N PHE A 62 -7.08 -10.01 -10.63
CA PHE A 62 -5.71 -10.15 -10.14
C PHE A 62 -5.39 -9.16 -9.02
N HIS A 63 -4.23 -9.33 -8.42
CA HIS A 63 -3.63 -8.30 -7.58
C HIS A 63 -2.12 -8.23 -7.80
N THR A 64 -1.53 -7.08 -7.48
CA THR A 64 -0.08 -6.87 -7.51
C THR A 64 0.32 -5.92 -6.37
N TYR A 65 1.56 -5.43 -6.40
CA TYR A 65 2.10 -4.50 -5.43
C TYR A 65 2.57 -3.23 -6.12
N ALA A 66 2.74 -2.16 -5.36
CA ALA A 66 3.32 -0.93 -5.87
C ALA A 66 4.75 -1.19 -6.35
N LEU A 67 5.10 -0.57 -7.49
CA LEU A 67 6.46 -0.51 -7.99
C LEU A 67 7.37 0.13 -6.93
N GLU A 68 8.66 -0.20 -6.95
CA GLU A 68 9.58 0.33 -5.93
C GLU A 68 9.63 1.86 -5.95
N GLU A 69 9.58 2.46 -7.14
CA GLU A 69 9.56 3.91 -7.38
C GLU A 69 8.30 4.58 -6.80
N GLU A 70 7.16 3.88 -6.79
CA GLU A 70 5.89 4.38 -6.28
C GLU A 70 5.76 4.22 -4.76
N ARG A 71 6.63 3.41 -4.15
CA ARG A 71 6.61 3.20 -2.70
C ARG A 71 7.08 4.48 -2.01
N LYS A 72 6.29 4.90 -1.02
CA LYS A 72 6.59 6.08 -0.20
C LYS A 72 7.31 5.65 1.07
N ILE A 73 8.26 6.47 1.50
CA ILE A 73 8.84 6.40 2.84
C ILE A 73 7.96 7.25 3.75
N LYS A 74 7.67 6.71 4.93
CA LYS A 74 6.95 7.40 5.99
C LYS A 74 7.85 7.46 7.20
N VAL A 75 7.98 8.62 7.79
CA VAL A 75 8.76 8.85 9.01
C VAL A 75 7.95 9.69 9.99
N VAL A 76 8.19 9.49 11.28
CA VAL A 76 7.64 10.32 12.34
C VAL A 76 8.76 11.21 12.87
N ILE A 77 8.55 12.52 12.82
CA ILE A 77 9.45 13.53 13.36
C ILE A 77 8.90 13.91 14.73
N CYS A 78 9.70 13.65 15.77
CA CYS A 78 9.35 13.89 17.17
C CYS A 78 10.00 15.19 17.66
N GLY A 79 9.26 15.98 18.42
CA GLY A 79 9.75 17.22 19.05
C GLY A 79 9.32 18.50 18.36
N ILE A 80 8.37 18.44 17.41
CA ILE A 80 7.79 19.64 16.78
C ILE A 80 6.59 20.10 17.63
N PRO A 81 6.59 21.31 18.21
CA PRO A 81 5.48 21.84 19.00
C PRO A 81 4.13 21.74 18.28
N ALA A 82 3.05 21.56 19.04
CA ALA A 82 1.72 21.28 18.48
C ALA A 82 1.09 22.47 17.72
N ASP A 83 1.49 23.68 18.09
CA ASP A 83 1.10 24.96 17.52
C ASP A 83 1.84 25.31 16.22
N PHE A 84 2.92 24.61 15.89
CA PHE A 84 3.65 24.82 14.64
C PHE A 84 2.82 24.37 13.42
N PRO A 85 2.67 25.23 12.40
CA PRO A 85 2.06 24.85 11.13
C PRO A 85 2.84 23.71 10.46
N VAL A 86 2.12 22.76 9.86
CA VAL A 86 2.76 21.63 9.16
C VAL A 86 3.37 22.04 7.83
N GLU A 87 2.92 23.17 7.29
CA GLU A 87 3.40 23.84 6.10
C GLU A 87 4.82 24.36 6.30
N GLU A 88 5.09 25.00 7.44
CA GLU A 88 6.44 25.45 7.83
C GLU A 88 7.40 24.26 7.99
N THR A 89 6.92 23.18 8.61
CA THR A 89 7.69 21.93 8.72
C THR A 89 7.99 21.36 7.34
N LYS A 90 7.02 21.41 6.41
CA LYS A 90 7.22 20.94 5.04
C LYS A 90 8.25 21.80 4.30
N ALA A 91 8.14 23.13 4.38
CA ALA A 91 9.04 24.07 3.74
C ALA A 91 10.48 23.88 4.22
N ASP A 92 10.72 23.86 5.54
CA ASP A 92 12.05 23.67 6.12
C ASP A 92 12.67 22.31 5.74
N LEU A 93 11.88 21.24 5.66
CA LEU A 93 12.37 19.95 5.17
C LEU A 93 12.75 19.99 3.68
N CYS A 94 11.96 20.69 2.86
CA CYS A 94 12.26 20.89 1.45
C CYS A 94 13.52 21.73 1.24
N ASP A 95 13.69 22.81 2.00
CA ASP A 95 14.86 23.70 1.95
C ASP A 95 16.15 22.97 2.35
N LYS A 96 16.05 21.98 3.25
CA LYS A 96 17.15 21.07 3.60
C LYS A 96 17.43 19.98 2.56
N GLY A 97 16.73 19.99 1.42
CA GLY A 97 16.93 19.06 0.31
C GLY A 97 16.19 17.73 0.44
N PHE A 98 15.22 17.61 1.36
CA PHE A 98 14.39 16.40 1.45
C PHE A 98 13.13 16.54 0.57
N PRO A 99 12.89 15.61 -0.38
CA PRO A 99 11.73 15.70 -1.25
C PRO A 99 10.45 15.28 -0.50
N VAL A 100 9.83 16.18 0.26
CA VAL A 100 8.63 15.87 1.04
C VAL A 100 7.37 16.00 0.18
N LEU A 101 6.57 14.92 0.09
CA LEU A 101 5.29 14.92 -0.62
C LEU A 101 4.20 15.57 0.24
N SER A 102 4.05 15.08 1.47
CA SER A 102 3.06 15.58 2.42
C SER A 102 3.53 15.44 3.86
N VAL A 103 2.97 16.30 4.71
CA VAL A 103 3.25 16.36 6.14
C VAL A 103 1.91 16.40 6.88
N HIS A 104 1.79 15.60 7.94
CA HIS A 104 0.56 15.49 8.72
C HIS A 104 0.86 15.54 10.21
N ARG A 105 0.18 16.41 10.95
CA ARG A 105 0.21 16.42 12.42
C ARG A 105 -0.48 15.17 12.93
N LEU A 106 0.20 14.41 13.80
CA LEU A 106 -0.45 13.29 14.49
C LEU A 106 -1.29 13.84 15.66
N CYS A 107 -2.48 13.29 15.84
CA CYS A 107 -3.37 13.63 16.94
C CYS A 107 -3.69 12.40 17.79
N ARG A 108 -4.04 12.64 19.05
CA ARG A 108 -4.67 11.65 19.92
C ARG A 108 -6.08 11.31 19.42
N ARG A 109 -6.71 10.29 20.03
CA ARG A 109 -8.09 9.89 19.67
C ARG A 109 -9.14 10.97 19.94
N ASP A 110 -8.87 11.85 20.89
CA ASP A 110 -9.70 13.00 21.25
C ASP A 110 -9.49 14.21 20.31
N GLY A 111 -8.60 14.10 19.32
CA GLY A 111 -8.26 15.18 18.39
C GLY A 111 -7.11 16.08 18.85
N THR A 112 -6.61 15.93 20.08
CA THR A 112 -5.53 16.76 20.62
C THR A 112 -4.24 16.56 19.80
N PRO A 113 -3.62 17.64 19.28
CA PRO A 113 -2.38 17.54 18.50
C PRO A 113 -1.20 17.07 19.36
N LEU A 114 -0.37 16.21 18.78
CA LEU A 114 0.85 15.72 19.41
C LEU A 114 2.06 16.48 18.89
N TRP A 115 3.17 16.38 19.61
CA TRP A 115 4.47 16.90 19.16
C TRP A 115 5.16 15.98 18.14
N LEU A 116 4.33 15.32 17.32
CA LEU A 116 4.70 14.31 16.36
C LEU A 116 4.13 14.69 15.00
N VAL A 117 5.00 14.68 14.01
CA VAL A 117 4.65 15.01 12.64
C VAL A 117 5.01 13.84 11.74
N LEU A 118 4.04 13.32 10.98
CA LEU A 118 4.24 12.30 9.98
C LEU A 118 4.62 12.95 8.64
N ALA A 119 5.85 12.73 8.19
CA ALA A 119 6.29 13.15 6.85
C ALA A 119 6.26 11.95 5.88
N VAL A 120 5.77 12.20 4.67
CA VAL A 120 5.67 11.24 3.57
C VAL A 120 6.58 11.70 2.45
N LEU A 121 7.54 10.86 2.08
CA LEU A 121 8.57 11.14 1.08
C LEU A 121 8.55 10.07 -0.02
N PRO A 122 8.98 10.35 -1.26
CA PRO A 122 9.26 9.32 -2.24
C PRO A 122 10.45 8.49 -1.77
N ARG A 123 10.61 7.27 -2.31
CA ARG A 123 11.71 6.39 -1.96
C ARG A 123 12.99 6.80 -2.69
N THR A 124 13.65 7.83 -2.21
CA THR A 124 14.95 8.30 -2.73
C THR A 124 16.09 8.04 -1.74
N LYS A 125 17.34 8.29 -2.14
CA LYS A 125 18.51 8.13 -1.24
C LYS A 125 18.47 9.17 -0.13
N GLU A 126 18.05 10.38 -0.46
CA GLU A 126 17.91 11.53 0.44
C GLU A 126 16.86 11.23 1.51
N ALA A 127 15.69 10.73 1.10
CA ALA A 127 14.63 10.34 2.03
C ALA A 127 15.03 9.20 2.99
N LYS A 128 15.88 8.26 2.56
CA LYS A 128 16.44 7.21 3.43
C LYS A 128 17.46 7.76 4.44
N ASN A 129 18.15 8.84 4.10
CA ASN A 129 19.15 9.47 4.95
C ASN A 129 18.55 10.46 5.96
N LEU A 130 17.27 10.83 5.80
CA LEU A 130 16.56 11.76 6.69
C LEU A 130 16.75 11.41 8.18
N SER A 131 16.62 10.14 8.55
CA SER A 131 16.73 9.73 9.96
C SER A 131 18.13 9.88 10.56
N ARG A 132 19.17 10.02 9.73
CA ARG A 132 20.56 10.21 10.16
C ARG A 132 21.01 11.66 10.08
N SER A 133 20.40 12.45 9.19
CA SER A 133 20.85 13.80 8.85
C SER A 133 19.99 14.89 9.46
N LEU A 134 18.72 14.61 9.79
CA LEU A 134 17.82 15.59 10.36
C LEU A 134 18.02 15.70 11.87
N ASN A 135 18.61 16.81 12.32
CA ASN A 135 18.86 17.12 13.74
C ASN A 135 18.12 18.38 14.22
N LYS A 136 17.66 19.22 13.28
CA LYS A 136 17.02 20.51 13.53
C LYS A 136 15.91 20.76 12.51
N VAL A 137 14.74 21.17 12.98
CA VAL A 137 13.57 21.51 12.16
C VAL A 137 12.99 22.83 12.63
N CYS A 138 12.74 23.77 11.71
CA CYS A 138 12.14 25.09 11.99
C CYS A 138 12.79 25.81 13.19
N GLY A 139 14.12 25.79 13.30
CA GLY A 139 14.83 26.41 14.43
C GLY A 139 15.02 25.52 15.67
N ILE A 140 14.28 24.42 15.79
CA ILE A 140 14.23 23.55 16.98
C ILE A 140 15.25 22.41 16.86
N SER A 141 16.13 22.32 17.85
CA SER A 141 17.11 21.23 18.00
C SER A 141 16.54 20.10 18.87
N GLY A 142 17.21 18.93 18.88
CA GLY A 142 16.79 17.78 19.68
C GLY A 142 15.68 16.94 19.04
N ILE A 143 15.47 17.11 17.73
CA ILE A 143 14.51 16.36 16.93
C ILE A 143 14.95 14.90 16.82
N ARG A 144 13.98 13.99 16.90
CA ARG A 144 14.19 12.56 16.64
C ARG A 144 13.36 12.12 15.44
N VAL A 145 13.90 11.24 14.62
CA VAL A 145 13.20 10.67 13.47
C VAL A 145 13.01 9.18 13.69
N GLU A 146 11.76 8.74 13.70
CA GLU A 146 11.38 7.37 14.00
C GLU A 146 10.59 6.75 12.85
N ALA A 147 10.60 5.43 12.77
CA ALA A 147 9.71 4.71 11.86
C ALA A 147 8.27 4.76 12.40
N PRO A 148 7.26 4.90 11.53
CA PRO A 148 5.87 4.80 11.95
C PRO A 148 5.60 3.47 12.63
N HIS A 149 4.80 3.50 13.68
CA HIS A 149 4.42 2.30 14.41
C HIS A 149 3.75 1.27 13.48
N LYS A 150 4.31 0.06 13.44
CA LYS A 150 3.78 -1.04 12.64
C LYS A 150 2.57 -1.64 13.36
N LYS A 151 1.37 -1.51 12.78
CA LYS A 151 0.22 -2.32 13.21
C LYS A 151 0.54 -3.81 12.96
N GLY A 152 0.26 -4.67 13.93
CA GLY A 152 0.55 -6.09 13.84
C GLY A 152 -0.24 -6.79 12.73
N GLY A 153 0.41 -7.69 11.99
CA GLY A 153 -0.19 -8.55 10.97
C GLY A 153 -0.30 -7.93 9.56
N PRO A 154 -0.59 -8.76 8.54
CA PRO A 154 -0.82 -8.27 7.19
C PRO A 154 -2.12 -7.46 7.12
N GLY A 155 -2.10 -6.34 6.39
CA GLY A 155 -3.30 -5.55 6.15
C GLY A 155 -4.36 -6.33 5.36
N GLN A 156 -5.63 -6.09 5.67
CA GLN A 156 -6.75 -6.59 4.91
C GLN A 156 -7.03 -5.68 3.70
N CYS A 157 -7.21 -6.27 2.53
CA CYS A 157 -7.62 -5.56 1.32
C CYS A 157 -9.11 -5.23 1.41
N HIS A 158 -9.47 -3.95 1.51
CA HIS A 158 -10.87 -3.53 1.63
C HIS A 158 -11.69 -3.74 0.35
N GLN A 159 -11.06 -4.08 -0.78
CA GLN A 159 -11.75 -4.44 -2.01
C GLN A 159 -12.16 -5.91 -1.98
N CYS A 160 -11.23 -6.86 -1.84
CA CYS A 160 -11.55 -8.29 -1.93
C CYS A 160 -11.62 -9.03 -0.58
N GLN A 161 -11.40 -8.33 0.54
CA GLN A 161 -11.36 -8.85 1.92
C GLN A 161 -10.24 -9.84 2.25
N LEU A 162 -9.37 -10.18 1.29
CA LEU A 162 -8.19 -11.02 1.50
C LEU A 162 -7.02 -10.23 2.10
N TYR A 163 -6.09 -10.93 2.74
CA TYR A 163 -4.95 -10.32 3.43
C TYR A 163 -3.71 -10.22 2.55
N GLY A 164 -2.76 -9.37 2.95
CA GLY A 164 -1.40 -9.36 2.42
C GLY A 164 -1.16 -8.40 1.24
N HIS A 165 -2.18 -7.69 0.75
CA HIS A 165 -2.04 -6.69 -0.31
C HIS A 165 -2.98 -5.50 -0.08
N ALA A 166 -2.69 -4.37 -0.72
CA ALA A 166 -3.48 -3.16 -0.63
C ALA A 166 -4.58 -3.12 -1.70
N ALA A 167 -5.72 -2.52 -1.37
CA ALA A 167 -6.84 -2.34 -2.32
C ALA A 167 -6.45 -1.55 -3.58
N ALA A 168 -5.53 -0.58 -3.45
CA ALA A 168 -5.05 0.23 -4.57
C ALA A 168 -4.43 -0.58 -5.73
N ASN A 169 -3.93 -1.79 -5.46
CA ASN A 169 -3.32 -2.68 -6.45
C ASN A 169 -4.11 -3.99 -6.59
N CYS A 170 -5.39 -3.96 -6.25
CA CYS A 170 -6.30 -5.09 -6.37
C CYS A 170 -7.31 -4.81 -7.48
N ASN A 171 -7.42 -5.73 -8.44
CA ASN A 171 -8.40 -5.68 -9.52
C ASN A 171 -9.38 -6.85 -9.43
N ALA A 172 -9.54 -7.42 -8.24
CA ALA A 172 -10.56 -8.44 -7.98
C ALA A 172 -11.92 -7.79 -7.73
N ASN A 173 -13.00 -8.55 -7.95
CA ASN A 173 -14.35 -8.07 -7.67
C ASN A 173 -14.49 -7.67 -6.20
N PRO A 174 -15.21 -6.57 -5.91
CA PRO A 174 -15.39 -6.10 -4.55
C PRO A 174 -16.20 -7.12 -3.74
N ARG A 175 -15.84 -7.30 -2.48
CA ARG A 175 -16.56 -8.08 -1.47
C ARG A 175 -16.83 -7.22 -0.26
N CYS A 176 -18.06 -7.26 0.23
CA CYS A 176 -18.46 -6.49 1.39
C CYS A 176 -17.82 -7.05 2.67
N VAL A 177 -17.25 -6.18 3.50
CA VAL A 177 -16.68 -6.59 4.80
C VAL A 177 -17.76 -7.07 5.79
N LYS A 178 -19.03 -6.68 5.58
CA LYS A 178 -20.15 -7.00 6.50
C LYS A 178 -20.74 -8.38 6.24
N CYS A 179 -20.98 -8.73 4.97
CA CYS A 179 -21.65 -9.98 4.58
C CYS A 179 -20.85 -10.88 3.62
N LEU A 180 -19.65 -10.47 3.19
CA LEU A 180 -18.77 -11.20 2.27
C LEU A 180 -19.32 -11.43 0.84
N VAL A 181 -20.48 -10.84 0.52
CA VAL A 181 -21.15 -10.90 -0.78
C VAL A 181 -20.45 -9.98 -1.81
N PRO A 182 -20.52 -10.26 -3.13
CA PRO A 182 -19.93 -9.43 -4.18
C PRO A 182 -20.60 -8.05 -4.38
N HIS A 183 -20.23 -7.07 -3.56
CA HIS A 183 -20.59 -5.65 -3.71
C HIS A 183 -19.67 -4.79 -2.85
N TRP A 184 -19.69 -3.47 -3.05
CA TRP A 184 -18.95 -2.56 -2.18
C TRP A 184 -19.61 -2.45 -0.81
N THR A 185 -18.80 -2.29 0.24
CA THR A 185 -19.29 -2.11 1.62
C THR A 185 -20.21 -0.90 1.78
N ARG A 186 -20.00 0.16 0.99
CA ARG A 186 -20.86 1.37 0.99
C ARG A 186 -22.26 1.11 0.46
N ASP A 187 -22.41 0.11 -0.41
CA ASP A 187 -23.67 -0.27 -1.04
C ASP A 187 -24.37 -1.39 -0.24
N CYS A 188 -23.93 -1.64 1.00
CA CYS A 188 -24.43 -2.75 1.79
C CYS A 188 -25.67 -2.37 2.59
N PRO A 189 -26.78 -3.13 2.46
CA PRO A 189 -28.02 -2.85 3.21
C PRO A 189 -27.88 -3.13 4.71
N LEU A 190 -26.87 -3.90 5.13
CA LEU A 190 -26.62 -4.18 6.54
C LEU A 190 -26.11 -2.94 7.28
N LYS A 191 -26.78 -2.59 8.37
CA LYS A 191 -26.31 -1.56 9.31
C LYS A 191 -25.13 -2.09 10.12
N ARG A 192 -24.34 -1.16 10.67
CA ARG A 192 -23.07 -1.45 11.37
C ARG A 192 -23.28 -2.35 12.61
N ASP A 193 -24.47 -2.33 13.19
CA ASP A 193 -24.80 -3.04 14.44
C ASP A 193 -25.22 -4.51 14.25
N SER A 194 -25.33 -4.98 13.01
CA SER A 194 -25.74 -6.38 12.69
C SER A 194 -24.57 -7.38 12.66
N LEU A 195 -23.35 -6.98 13.04
CA LEU A 195 -22.09 -7.70 12.81
C LEU A 195 -21.77 -8.87 13.77
N ALA A 196 -22.78 -9.59 14.27
CA ALA A 196 -22.59 -10.73 15.16
C ALA A 196 -22.73 -12.08 14.44
N ILE A 197 -22.01 -12.35 13.34
CA ILE A 197 -22.11 -13.70 12.70
C ILE A 197 -20.76 -14.33 12.28
N PHE A 198 -19.65 -13.59 12.13
CA PHE A 198 -18.38 -14.23 11.75
C PHE A 198 -17.31 -14.12 12.84
N PRO A 199 -16.85 -15.25 13.43
CA PRO A 199 -15.72 -15.21 14.32
C PRO A 199 -14.49 -14.73 13.54
N PRO A 200 -13.60 -13.93 14.16
CA PRO A 200 -12.33 -13.60 13.53
C PRO A 200 -11.59 -14.90 13.20
N PRO A 201 -10.92 -15.01 12.03
CA PRO A 201 -10.12 -16.18 11.72
C PRO A 201 -9.12 -16.39 12.87
N GLY A 202 -9.22 -17.55 13.52
CA GLY A 202 -8.42 -17.90 14.68
C GLY A 202 -6.95 -17.64 14.39
N ARG A 203 -6.28 -16.89 15.28
CA ARG A 203 -4.83 -16.80 15.28
C ARG A 203 -4.30 -18.23 15.40
N ARG A 204 -3.78 -18.80 14.31
CA ARG A 204 -2.89 -19.96 14.45
C ARG A 204 -1.68 -19.46 15.23
N ARG A 205 -1.60 -19.88 16.50
CA ARG A 205 -0.36 -19.82 17.27
C ARG A 205 0.62 -20.76 16.57
N THR A 206 1.65 -20.19 15.97
CA THR A 206 2.94 -20.88 15.84
C THR A 206 3.72 -20.59 17.09
#